data_AF-X7ZZ03-F1
#
_entry.id   AF-X7ZZ03-F1
#
_cell.length_a   1.000
_cell.length_b   1.000
_cell.length_c   1.000
_cell.angle_alpha   90.00
_cell.angle_beta   90.00
_cell.angle_gamma   90.00
#
_symmetry.space_group_name_H-M   'P 1'
#
loop_
_entity.id
_entity.type
_entity.pdbx_description
1 polymer ?
#
loop_
_entity_poly.entity_id
_entity_poly.type
_entity_poly.pdbx_seq_one_letter_code
_entity_poly.pdbx_strand_id
1 'polypeptide(L)'
;MLTMPVRIRKADVHAAMFSVDAAAAQKLIDYSGLEVCQYRPGRAVVNLMLARYFDGDLGQYHEFGTAVMVNPPGSRAHGWRAFKDAAAFIHHLPVDQSFTLEAGRRIWGFPKIMADFTVRERRRFGFDVSAEGLHIAGIDFGRACRSRRCSLRGHKY
;
A
#
# COMPACT_ATOMS: atom_id res chain seq x y z
N MET A 1 -20.87 18.83 3.96
CA MET A 1 -20.43 18.56 5.35
C MET A 1 -20.17 17.06 5.46
N LEU A 2 -19.04 16.65 6.04
CA LEU A 2 -18.70 15.25 6.28
C LEU A 2 -19.27 14.84 7.65
N THR A 3 -20.08 13.78 7.70
CA THR A 3 -20.71 13.30 8.94
C THR A 3 -19.95 12.09 9.47
N MET A 4 -19.59 12.09 10.76
CA MET A 4 -18.93 10.96 11.41
C MET A 4 -19.95 10.00 12.04
N PRO A 5 -19.70 8.67 12.06
CA PRO A 5 -18.55 7.98 11.47
C PRO A 5 -18.67 7.86 9.95
N VAL A 6 -17.55 8.02 9.24
CA VAL A 6 -17.46 7.78 7.79
C VAL A 6 -17.77 6.31 7.50
N ARG A 7 -18.70 6.07 6.59
CA ARG A 7 -19.07 4.73 6.13
C ARG A 7 -18.61 4.50 4.69
N ILE A 8 -17.91 3.39 4.49
CA ILE A 8 -17.64 2.81 3.17
C ILE A 8 -18.59 1.63 2.99
N ARG A 9 -19.45 1.70 1.98
CA ARG A 9 -20.45 0.66 1.69
C ARG A 9 -19.94 -0.35 0.68
N LYS A 10 -19.15 0.10 -0.30
CA LYS A 10 -18.61 -0.77 -1.34
C LYS A 10 -17.20 -0.35 -1.71
N ALA A 11 -16.27 -1.29 -1.52
CA ALA A 11 -14.90 -1.16 -2.00
C ALA A 11 -14.40 -2.53 -2.47
N ASP A 12 -13.46 -2.54 -3.39
CA ASP A 12 -12.66 -3.73 -3.69
C ASP A 12 -11.18 -3.43 -3.45
N VAL A 13 -10.42 -4.49 -3.14
CA VAL A 13 -9.00 -4.40 -2.87
C VAL A 13 -8.28 -5.47 -3.65
N HIS A 14 -7.29 -5.04 -4.42
CA HIS A 14 -6.38 -5.91 -5.15
C HIS A 14 -4.99 -5.76 -4.56
N ALA A 15 -4.53 -6.79 -3.86
CA ALA A 15 -3.25 -6.79 -3.15
C ALA A 15 -2.30 -7.85 -3.71
N ALA A 16 -1.01 -7.53 -3.71
CA ALA A 16 0.06 -8.45 -4.06
C ALA A 16 1.19 -8.33 -3.04
N MET A 17 1.54 -9.47 -2.43
CA MET A 17 2.64 -9.57 -1.48
C MET A 17 3.91 -10.03 -2.20
N PHE A 18 5.00 -9.31 -1.97
CA PHE A 18 6.30 -9.59 -2.57
C PHE A 18 7.31 -9.91 -1.47
N SER A 19 8.00 -11.04 -1.65
CA SER A 19 9.20 -11.32 -0.87
C SER A 19 10.33 -10.42 -1.38
N VAL A 20 10.93 -9.63 -0.51
CA VAL A 20 12.03 -8.70 -0.85
C VAL A 20 13.22 -8.90 0.09
N ASP A 21 14.35 -8.26 -0.24
CA ASP A 21 15.49 -8.17 0.65
C ASP A 21 15.13 -7.39 1.92
N ALA A 22 15.41 -7.97 3.09
CA ALA A 22 15.02 -7.38 4.37
C ALA A 22 15.77 -6.08 4.67
N ALA A 23 17.06 -5.98 4.31
CA ALA A 23 17.83 -4.77 4.55
C ALA A 23 17.36 -3.59 3.67
N ALA A 24 16.98 -3.86 2.41
CA ALA A 24 16.37 -2.87 1.54
C ALA A 24 15.01 -2.40 2.08
N ALA A 25 14.17 -3.33 2.55
CA ALA A 25 12.88 -2.99 3.15
C ALA A 25 13.04 -2.19 4.46
N GLN A 26 14.04 -2.53 5.28
CA GLN A 26 14.34 -1.80 6.51
C GLN A 26 14.76 -0.36 6.22
N LYS A 27 15.71 -0.16 5.29
CA LYS A 27 16.14 1.17 4.83
C LYS A 27 14.99 2.06 4.36
N LEU A 28 13.96 1.46 3.78
CA LEU A 28 12.78 2.18 3.31
C LEU A 28 11.99 2.79 4.47
N ILE A 29 11.97 2.14 5.64
CA ILE A 29 11.17 2.54 6.80
C ILE A 29 12.00 2.99 8.00
N ASP A 30 13.32 3.18 7.88
CA ASP A 30 14.21 3.51 9.00
C ASP A 30 13.75 4.74 9.80
N TYR A 31 13.13 5.71 9.13
CA TYR A 31 12.57 6.91 9.75
C TYR A 31 11.42 6.62 10.74
N SER A 32 10.80 5.45 10.66
CA SER A 32 9.67 5.07 11.52
C SER A 32 10.09 4.56 12.89
N GLY A 33 11.37 4.16 13.06
CA GLY A 33 11.85 3.47 14.26
C GLY A 33 11.31 2.04 14.44
N LEU A 34 10.59 1.51 13.44
CA LEU A 34 10.05 0.14 13.46
C LEU A 34 11.05 -0.85 12.83
N GLU A 35 11.03 -2.08 13.34
CA GLU A 35 11.84 -3.18 12.81
C GLU A 35 11.01 -4.03 11.83
N VAL A 36 11.56 -4.27 10.63
CA VAL A 36 10.93 -5.12 9.61
C VAL A 36 10.82 -6.57 10.09
N CYS A 37 9.65 -7.18 9.87
CA CYS A 37 9.42 -8.59 10.16
C CYS A 37 10.10 -9.47 9.11
N GLN A 38 11.16 -10.17 9.52
CA GLN A 38 11.80 -11.18 8.68
C GLN A 38 11.08 -12.52 8.80
N TYR A 39 10.24 -12.86 7.83
CA TYR A 39 9.51 -14.13 7.81
C TYR A 39 10.41 -15.35 7.50
N ARG A 40 11.60 -15.11 6.94
CA ARG A 40 12.74 -16.04 6.82
C ARG A 40 14.04 -15.22 6.77
N PRO A 41 15.22 -15.83 7.04
CA PRO A 41 16.48 -15.08 7.11
C PRO A 41 16.73 -14.20 5.88
N GLY A 42 16.96 -12.90 6.10
CA GLY A 42 17.26 -11.92 5.06
C GLY A 42 16.08 -11.53 4.17
N ARG A 43 14.85 -11.98 4.47
CA ARG A 43 13.68 -11.72 3.63
C ARG A 43 12.51 -11.12 4.41
N ALA A 44 11.99 -10.05 3.86
CA ALA A 44 10.80 -9.36 4.34
C ALA A 44 9.66 -9.47 3.33
N VAL A 45 8.47 -9.06 3.74
CA VAL A 45 7.30 -8.94 2.87
C VAL A 45 6.94 -7.48 2.71
N VAL A 46 6.79 -7.06 1.46
CA VAL A 46 6.18 -5.78 1.08
C VAL A 46 4.86 -6.09 0.39
N ASN A 47 3.79 -5.47 0.86
CA ASN A 47 2.47 -5.57 0.28
C ASN A 47 2.18 -4.32 -0.54
N LEU A 48 1.77 -4.51 -1.79
CA LEU A 48 1.29 -3.45 -2.66
C LEU A 48 -0.20 -3.67 -2.91
N MET A 49 -1.02 -2.67 -2.62
CA MET A 49 -2.47 -2.79 -2.71
C MET A 49 -3.08 -1.61 -3.46
N LEU A 50 -4.08 -1.90 -4.29
CA LEU A 50 -5.00 -0.91 -4.84
C LEU A 50 -6.36 -1.14 -4.20
N ALA A 51 -6.84 -0.17 -3.45
CA ALA A 51 -8.20 -0.10 -2.96
C ALA A 51 -9.01 0.83 -3.88
N ARG A 52 -10.22 0.39 -4.27
CA ARG A 52 -11.13 1.22 -5.06
C ARG A 52 -12.44 1.33 -4.33
N TYR A 53 -12.80 2.54 -4.00
CA TYR A 53 -14.00 2.87 -3.26
C TYR A 53 -15.09 3.25 -4.26
N PHE A 54 -16.13 2.43 -4.35
CA PHE A 54 -17.24 2.64 -5.29
C PHE A 54 -18.43 3.35 -4.64
N ASP A 55 -18.61 3.15 -3.32
CA ASP A 55 -19.66 3.80 -2.55
C ASP A 55 -19.19 4.05 -1.11
N GLY A 56 -19.17 5.32 -0.72
CA GLY A 56 -18.82 5.77 0.61
C GLY A 56 -19.09 7.25 0.79
N ASP A 57 -19.06 7.71 2.03
CA ASP A 57 -19.36 9.11 2.38
C ASP A 57 -18.27 10.10 1.91
N LEU A 58 -17.16 9.57 1.40
CA LEU A 58 -16.04 10.30 0.80
C LEU A 58 -16.11 10.36 -0.73
N GLY A 59 -17.13 9.78 -1.36
CA GLY A 59 -17.21 9.65 -2.82
C GLY A 59 -16.41 8.47 -3.37
N GLN A 60 -16.27 8.43 -4.70
CA GLN A 60 -15.53 7.39 -5.42
C GLN A 60 -14.07 7.79 -5.60
N TYR A 61 -13.14 6.95 -5.14
CA TYR A 61 -11.71 7.21 -5.25
C TYR A 61 -10.89 5.93 -5.26
N HIS A 62 -9.65 6.06 -5.72
CA HIS A 62 -8.63 5.01 -5.70
C HIS A 62 -7.54 5.35 -4.70
N GLU A 63 -7.04 4.32 -4.02
CA GLU A 63 -5.94 4.45 -3.08
C GLU A 63 -4.91 3.35 -3.34
N PHE A 64 -3.66 3.75 -3.54
CA PHE A 64 -2.54 2.83 -3.60
C PHE A 64 -1.86 2.79 -2.24
N GLY A 65 -1.63 1.60 -1.70
CA GLY A 65 -0.88 1.40 -0.47
C GLY A 65 0.41 0.63 -0.75
N THR A 66 1.54 1.16 -0.30
CA THR A 66 2.77 0.39 -0.13
C THR A 66 2.97 0.15 1.36
N ALA A 67 2.89 -1.10 1.80
CA ALA A 67 3.05 -1.47 3.20
C ALA A 67 4.21 -2.45 3.39
N VAL A 68 5.02 -2.20 4.42
CA VAL A 68 6.09 -3.11 4.86
C VAL A 68 5.59 -3.85 6.09
N MET A 69 5.77 -5.18 6.12
CA MET A 69 5.42 -5.97 7.29
C MET A 69 6.48 -5.77 8.37
N VAL A 70 6.06 -5.27 9.54
CA VAL A 70 6.92 -4.92 10.68
C VAL A 70 6.56 -5.72 11.91
N ASN A 71 7.51 -5.90 12.81
CA ASN A 71 7.24 -6.51 14.11
C ASN A 71 6.41 -5.56 14.99
N PRO A 72 5.55 -6.11 15.87
CA PRO A 72 4.97 -5.32 16.95
C PRO A 72 6.05 -4.60 17.77
N PRO A 73 5.77 -3.38 18.28
CA PRO A 73 6.71 -2.70 19.17
C PRO A 73 7.17 -3.60 20.32
N GLY A 74 8.48 -3.70 20.53
CA GLY A 74 9.09 -4.56 21.55
C GLY A 74 9.32 -6.03 21.14
N SER A 75 8.86 -6.45 19.96
CA SER A 75 9.14 -7.78 19.41
C SER A 75 10.29 -7.76 18.42
N ARG A 76 11.23 -8.70 18.59
CA ARG A 76 12.29 -9.02 17.61
C ARG A 76 12.14 -10.40 17.00
N ALA A 77 10.91 -10.91 16.98
CA ALA A 77 10.64 -12.25 16.50
C ALA A 77 10.96 -12.37 14.99
N HIS A 78 11.42 -13.55 14.61
CA HIS A 78 11.72 -13.90 13.21
C HIS A 78 11.05 -15.21 12.82
N GLY A 79 10.95 -15.45 11.52
CA GLY A 79 10.37 -16.66 10.95
C GLY A 79 8.86 -16.57 10.73
N TRP A 80 8.28 -17.65 10.22
CA TRP A 80 6.86 -17.73 9.88
C TRP A 80 5.93 -17.46 11.06
N ARG A 81 6.34 -17.80 12.29
CA ARG A 81 5.53 -17.53 13.48
C ARG A 81 5.43 -16.03 13.75
N ALA A 82 6.54 -15.30 13.67
CA ALA A 82 6.57 -13.84 13.82
C ALA A 82 5.71 -13.12 12.77
N PHE A 83 5.64 -13.67 11.56
CA PHE A 83 4.82 -13.10 10.49
C PHE A 83 3.32 -13.09 10.79
N LYS A 84 2.83 -13.99 11.65
CA LYS A 84 1.41 -14.01 12.06
C LYS A 84 1.04 -12.80 12.91
N ASP A 85 1.99 -12.32 13.71
CA ASP A 85 1.82 -11.18 14.61
C ASP A 85 2.32 -9.87 13.97
N ALA A 86 2.82 -9.93 12.72
CA ALA A 86 3.35 -8.77 12.03
C ALA A 86 2.24 -7.77 11.66
N ALA A 87 2.54 -6.50 11.82
CA ALA A 87 1.67 -5.41 11.41
C ALA A 87 2.07 -4.88 10.03
N ALA A 88 1.10 -4.37 9.27
CA ALA A 88 1.36 -3.69 8.01
C ALA A 88 1.65 -2.20 8.28
N PHE A 89 2.91 -1.78 8.17
CA PHE A 89 3.28 -0.37 8.23
C PHE A 89 3.14 0.27 6.85
N ILE A 90 2.21 1.22 6.73
CA ILE A 90 1.95 1.93 5.47
C ILE A 90 3.03 2.99 5.27
N HIS A 91 3.90 2.75 4.29
CA HIS A 91 5.00 3.64 3.92
C HIS A 91 4.54 4.76 2.98
N HIS A 92 3.72 4.42 1.98
CA HIS A 92 3.15 5.38 1.04
C HIS A 92 1.68 5.12 0.78
N LEU A 93 0.92 6.20 0.62
CA LEU A 93 -0.50 6.13 0.36
C LEU A 93 -0.97 7.16 -0.70
N PRO A 94 -0.61 7.02 -1.98
CA PRO A 94 -1.11 7.92 -3.02
C PRO A 94 -2.62 7.78 -3.24
N VAL A 95 -3.30 8.90 -3.49
CA VAL A 95 -4.75 8.98 -3.75
C VAL A 95 -5.04 9.87 -4.96
N ASP A 96 -6.15 9.61 -5.64
CA ASP A 96 -6.57 10.36 -6.84
C ASP A 96 -7.57 11.50 -6.57
N GLN A 97 -8.01 11.69 -5.31
CA GLN A 97 -8.93 12.76 -4.93
C GLN A 97 -8.33 13.76 -3.93
N SER A 98 -8.47 15.04 -4.27
CA SER A 98 -7.99 16.17 -3.45
C SER A 98 -8.71 16.28 -2.09
N PHE A 99 -10.00 15.92 -2.04
CA PHE A 99 -10.78 15.92 -0.79
C PHE A 99 -10.30 14.86 0.21
N THR A 100 -10.01 13.65 -0.27
CA THR A 100 -9.49 12.57 0.58
C THR A 100 -8.02 12.76 0.94
N LEU A 101 -7.26 13.51 0.14
CA LEU A 101 -5.92 13.99 0.47
C LEU A 101 -5.96 14.97 1.66
N GLU A 102 -6.81 16.00 1.61
CA GLU A 102 -6.95 16.94 2.73
C GLU A 102 -7.51 16.26 3.99
N ALA A 103 -8.54 15.42 3.86
CA ALA A 103 -9.12 14.70 4.99
C ALA A 103 -8.15 13.68 5.59
N GLY A 104 -7.43 12.92 4.76
CA GLY A 104 -6.43 11.94 5.20
C GLY A 104 -5.24 12.56 5.92
N ARG A 105 -4.75 13.71 5.44
CA ARG A 105 -3.65 14.46 6.09
C ARG A 105 -4.10 15.19 7.35
N ARG A 106 -5.27 15.84 7.33
CA ARG A 106 -5.76 16.65 8.47
C ARG A 106 -6.40 15.85 9.58
N ILE A 107 -7.10 14.75 9.27
CA ILE A 107 -7.87 13.96 10.26
C ILE A 107 -7.07 12.75 10.75
N TRP A 108 -6.35 12.06 9.85
CA TRP A 108 -5.74 10.75 10.15
C TRP A 108 -4.21 10.74 10.09
N GLY A 109 -3.57 11.84 9.67
CA GLY A 109 -2.10 11.97 9.65
C GLY A 109 -1.37 11.11 8.61
N PHE A 110 -2.06 10.54 7.62
CA PHE A 110 -1.41 9.71 6.60
C PHE A 110 -0.60 10.57 5.60
N PRO A 111 0.59 10.13 5.18
CA PRO A 111 1.40 10.81 4.17
C PRO A 111 0.81 10.59 2.77
N LYS A 112 -0.38 11.14 2.53
CA LYS A 112 -1.10 11.04 1.24
C LYS A 112 -0.52 12.05 0.23
N ILE A 113 -0.16 11.55 -0.95
CA ILE A 113 0.23 12.36 -2.11
C ILE A 113 -0.81 12.21 -3.22
N MET A 114 -0.97 13.22 -4.08
CA MET A 114 -1.81 13.09 -5.28
C MET A 114 -1.12 12.15 -6.28
N ALA A 115 -1.88 11.24 -6.87
CA ALA A 115 -1.41 10.38 -7.95
C ALA A 115 -2.50 10.09 -8.97
N ASP A 116 -2.08 9.88 -10.20
CA ASP A 116 -2.91 9.45 -11.31
C ASP A 116 -2.93 7.92 -11.39
N PHE A 117 -4.12 7.36 -11.61
CA PHE A 117 -4.34 5.92 -11.67
C PHE A 117 -4.88 5.52 -13.04
N THR A 118 -4.19 4.58 -13.69
CA THR A 118 -4.70 3.92 -14.89
C THR A 118 -5.08 2.49 -14.54
N VAL A 119 -6.39 2.21 -14.40
CA VAL A 119 -6.91 0.87 -14.11
C VAL A 119 -7.35 0.17 -15.39
N ARG A 120 -6.93 -1.08 -15.56
CA ARG A 120 -7.20 -1.92 -16.73
C ARG A 120 -7.97 -3.15 -16.28
N GLU A 121 -9.19 -3.35 -16.80
CA GLU A 121 -10.06 -4.45 -16.37
C GLU A 121 -10.44 -5.45 -17.47
N ARG A 122 -9.99 -5.26 -18.71
CA ARG A 122 -10.54 -5.98 -19.88
C ARG A 122 -10.37 -7.50 -19.82
N ARG A 123 -9.16 -8.00 -20.10
CA ARG A 123 -8.86 -9.46 -20.12
C ARG A 123 -8.11 -9.92 -18.87
N ARG A 124 -7.51 -8.98 -18.14
CA ARG A 124 -6.72 -9.13 -16.92
C ARG A 124 -6.86 -7.83 -16.14
N PHE A 125 -6.88 -7.94 -14.82
CA PHE A 125 -6.83 -6.78 -13.95
C PHE A 125 -5.38 -6.30 -13.85
N GLY A 126 -5.18 -4.99 -13.92
CA GLY A 126 -3.89 -4.37 -13.67
C GLY A 126 -4.04 -2.88 -13.49
N PHE A 127 -3.06 -2.25 -12.85
CA PHE A 127 -3.07 -0.82 -12.63
C PHE A 127 -1.68 -0.23 -12.72
N ASP A 128 -1.60 1.05 -13.10
CA ASP A 128 -0.41 1.89 -13.02
C ASP A 128 -0.72 3.12 -12.18
N VAL A 129 0.25 3.55 -11.37
CA VAL A 129 0.20 4.71 -10.49
C VAL A 129 1.35 5.63 -10.86
N SER A 130 1.05 6.88 -11.16
CA SER A 130 2.04 7.92 -11.45
C SER A 130 1.79 9.15 -10.59
N ALA A 131 2.84 9.88 -10.23
CA ALA A 131 2.69 11.22 -9.65
C ALA A 131 3.67 12.16 -10.34
N GLU A 132 3.25 13.40 -10.59
CA GLU A 132 4.08 14.43 -11.24
C GLU A 132 4.66 13.97 -12.60
N GLY A 133 3.90 13.15 -13.34
CA GLY A 133 4.32 12.59 -14.62
C GLY A 133 5.36 11.45 -14.53
N LEU A 134 5.75 11.05 -13.32
CA LEU A 134 6.67 9.93 -13.08
C LEU A 134 5.91 8.67 -12.69
N HIS A 135 6.26 7.56 -13.33
CA HIS A 135 5.71 6.23 -13.01
C HIS A 135 6.24 5.72 -11.66
N ILE A 136 5.36 5.58 -10.68
CA ILE A 136 5.70 5.11 -9.32
C ILE A 136 5.59 3.59 -9.25
N ALA A 137 4.43 3.05 -9.66
CA ALA A 137 4.14 1.63 -9.50
C ALA A 137 3.24 1.11 -10.61
N GLY A 138 3.40 -0.16 -10.96
CA GLY A 138 2.50 -0.85 -11.88
C GLY A 138 2.43 -2.34 -11.58
N ILE A 139 1.21 -2.88 -11.52
CA ILE A 139 0.96 -4.31 -11.25
C ILE A 139 0.00 -4.88 -12.27
N ASP A 140 0.39 -6.01 -12.87
CA ASP A 140 -0.48 -6.85 -13.69
C ASP A 140 -0.80 -8.16 -12.96
N PHE A 141 -2.10 -8.43 -12.80
CA PHE A 141 -2.61 -9.68 -12.23
C PHE A 141 -2.93 -10.68 -13.34
N GLY A 142 -2.34 -11.87 -13.25
CA GLY A 142 -2.69 -13.01 -14.09
C GLY A 142 -4.05 -13.61 -13.72
N ARG A 143 -4.55 -14.52 -14.55
CA ARG A 143 -5.70 -15.37 -14.18
C ARG A 143 -5.35 -16.11 -12.87
N ALA A 144 -6.26 -16.07 -11.88
CA ALA A 144 -6.08 -16.56 -10.51
C ALA A 144 -5.27 -15.68 -9.53
N CYS A 145 -5.26 -14.35 -9.69
CA CYS A 145 -4.71 -13.41 -8.70
C CYS A 145 -3.21 -13.62 -8.38
N ARG A 146 -2.43 -14.12 -9.35
CA ARG A 146 -0.96 -14.11 -9.25
C ARG A 146 -0.41 -12.88 -9.95
N SER A 147 0.34 -12.05 -9.24
CA SER A 147 1.09 -10.96 -9.87
C SER A 147 2.13 -11.56 -10.83
N ARG A 148 2.18 -11.06 -12.07
CA ARG A 148 3.14 -11.52 -13.10
C ARG A 148 4.22 -10.51 -13.39
N ARG A 149 3.89 -9.23 -13.25
CA ARG A 149 4.79 -8.11 -13.48
C ARG A 149 4.48 -7.06 -12.43
N CYS A 150 5.52 -6.67 -11.71
CA CYS A 150 5.48 -5.61 -10.72
C CYS A 150 6.65 -4.68 -11.02
N SER A 151 6.36 -3.39 -11.13
CA SER A 151 7.37 -2.34 -11.15
C SER A 151 7.08 -1.42 -9.97
N LEU A 152 8.11 -1.13 -9.17
CA LEU A 152 8.05 -0.19 -8.06
C LEU A 152 9.32 0.64 -8.13
N ARG A 153 9.20 1.96 -8.25
CA ARG A 153 10.32 2.90 -8.09
C ARG A 153 10.22 3.55 -6.73
N GLY A 154 11.22 3.34 -5.88
CA GLY A 154 11.34 4.03 -4.60
C GLY A 154 11.72 5.49 -4.83
N HIS A 155 10.74 6.39 -4.73
CA HIS A 155 11.00 7.82 -4.62
C HIS A 155 10.91 8.22 -3.15
N LYS A 156 11.99 8.79 -2.62
CA LYS A 156 11.98 9.45 -1.31
C LYS A 156 11.21 10.75 -1.48
N TYR A 157 10.11 10.91 -0.75
CA TYR A 157 9.46 12.19 -0.51
C TYR A 157 9.66 12.57 0.95
#